data_AF-A0A962XZ60-F1
#
_entry.id   AF-A0A962XZ60-F1
#
_cell.length_a   1.000
_cell.length_b   1.000
_cell.length_c   1.000
_cell.angle_alpha   90.00
_cell.angle_beta   90.00
_cell.angle_gamma   90.00
#
_symmetry.space_group_name_H-M   'P 1'
#
loop_
_entity.id
_entity.type
_entity.pdbx_description
1 polymer ?
#
loop_
_entity_poly.entity_id
_entity_poly.type
_entity_poly.pdbx_seq_one_letter_code
_entity_poly.pdbx_strand_id
1 'polypeptide(L)'
;MTDNPRADSELILASDGGTLQRLTLMSTGNGAVLVDAAGIPVNPWEVELRYWPPEAEPALRRGGYLFDRSPDLELWCNCVD
;
A
#
# COMPACT_ATOMS: atom_id res chain seq x y z
N MET A 1 13.47 -22.87 -20.26
CA MET A 1 13.58 -22.16 -18.97
C MET A 1 12.21 -21.64 -18.65
N THR A 2 11.52 -22.31 -17.74
CA THR A 2 10.14 -21.99 -17.36
C THR A 2 10.19 -20.80 -16.40
N ASP A 3 10.16 -19.58 -16.94
CA ASP A 3 9.88 -18.41 -16.13
C ASP A 3 8.40 -18.44 -15.80
N ASN A 4 8.09 -19.04 -14.66
CA ASN A 4 6.76 -19.01 -14.09
C ASN A 4 6.75 -17.75 -13.22
N PRO A 5 6.15 -16.63 -13.63
CA PRO A 5 6.00 -15.50 -12.75
C PRO A 5 4.94 -15.90 -11.73
N ARG A 6 5.34 -16.70 -10.75
CA ARG A 6 4.83 -16.48 -9.40
C ARG A 6 5.19 -15.05 -9.15
N ALA A 7 4.23 -14.15 -9.35
CA ALA A 7 4.30 -12.81 -8.80
C ALA A 7 4.87 -13.02 -7.41
N ASP A 8 6.11 -12.57 -7.22
CA ASP A 8 6.71 -12.46 -5.90
C ASP A 8 5.60 -11.81 -5.08
N SER A 9 5.01 -12.57 -4.14
CA SER A 9 4.03 -12.03 -3.22
C SER A 9 4.82 -11.05 -2.36
N GLU A 10 5.01 -9.87 -2.92
CA GLU A 10 5.82 -8.80 -2.40
C GLU A 10 5.26 -8.48 -1.04
N LEU A 11 6.01 -8.84 -0.01
CA LEU A 11 5.54 -8.89 1.37
C LEU A 11 5.20 -7.46 1.83
N ILE A 12 3.92 -7.14 1.88
CA ILE A 12 3.43 -5.85 2.37
C ILE A 12 3.02 -6.04 3.83
N LEU A 13 3.50 -5.14 4.69
CA LEU A 13 3.11 -5.11 6.09
C LEU A 13 2.17 -3.95 6.32
N ALA A 14 1.03 -4.25 6.93
CA ALA A 14 0.03 -3.26 7.27
C ALA A 14 -0.47 -3.50 8.69
N SER A 15 -0.99 -2.47 9.36
CA SER A 15 -1.62 -2.61 10.66
C SER A 15 -3.10 -2.29 10.59
N ASP A 16 -3.93 -3.11 11.24
CA ASP A 16 -5.39 -2.93 11.38
C ASP A 16 -5.77 -2.07 12.60
N GLY A 17 -4.82 -1.32 13.17
CA GLY A 17 -5.01 -0.53 14.39
C GLY A 17 -4.66 -1.27 15.68
N GLY A 18 -4.39 -2.58 15.65
CA GLY A 18 -3.94 -3.33 16.83
C GLY A 18 -2.88 -4.39 16.55
N THR A 19 -2.88 -4.96 15.35
CA THR A 19 -2.00 -6.06 14.95
C THR A 19 -1.28 -5.72 13.67
N LEU A 20 -0.04 -6.19 13.54
CA LEU A 20 0.69 -6.15 12.28
C LEU A 20 0.32 -7.37 11.44
N GLN A 21 -0.18 -7.13 10.24
CA GLN A 21 -0.61 -8.15 9.29
C GLN A 21 0.27 -8.14 8.05
N ARG A 22 0.40 -9.33 7.44
CA ARG A 22 1.03 -9.52 6.14
C ARG A 22 -0.05 -9.56 5.08
N LEU A 23 0.01 -8.63 4.15
CA LEU A 23 -0.90 -8.54 3.02
C LEU A 23 -0.16 -8.87 1.73
N THR A 24 -0.89 -9.43 0.78
CA THR A 24 -0.39 -9.72 -0.56
C THR A 24 -1.02 -8.74 -1.54
N LEU A 25 -0.20 -8.11 -2.37
CA LEU A 25 -0.71 -7.33 -3.48
C LEU A 25 -1.12 -8.25 -4.63
N MET A 26 -2.38 -8.19 -5.01
CA MET A 26 -2.90 -8.88 -6.18
C MET A 26 -3.22 -7.89 -7.29
N SER A 27 -2.71 -8.18 -8.48
CA SER A 27 -3.09 -7.48 -9.70
C SER A 27 -4.47 -7.97 -10.16
N THR A 28 -5.36 -7.03 -10.43
CA THR A 28 -6.67 -7.24 -11.02
C THR A 28 -6.69 -6.55 -12.38
N GLY A 29 -7.58 -6.97 -13.29
CA GLY A 29 -7.69 -6.34 -14.61
C GLY A 29 -7.93 -4.82 -14.58
N ASN A 30 -8.41 -4.29 -13.44
CA ASN A 30 -8.75 -2.88 -13.25
C ASN A 30 -7.83 -2.14 -12.25
N GLY A 31 -6.79 -2.77 -11.69
CA GLY A 31 -5.97 -2.16 -10.64
C GLY A 31 -5.27 -3.18 -9.75
N ALA A 32 -4.80 -2.78 -8.58
CA ALA A 32 -4.23 -3.71 -7.61
C ALA A 32 -4.98 -3.63 -6.27
N VAL A 33 -5.17 -4.78 -5.62
CA VAL A 33 -5.89 -4.91 -4.35
C VAL A 33 -5.01 -5.67 -3.35
N LEU A 34 -5.01 -5.24 -2.10
CA LEU A 34 -4.40 -5.97 -1.01
C LEU A 34 -5.36 -7.05 -0.51
N VAL A 35 -4.83 -8.26 -0.32
CA VAL A 35 -5.57 -9.35 0.29
C VAL A 35 -4.86 -9.85 1.53
N ASP A 36 -5.66 -10.27 2.52
CA ASP A 36 -5.15 -10.93 3.72
C ASP A 36 -4.73 -12.38 3.46
N ALA A 37 -4.30 -13.08 4.52
CA ALA A 37 -3.90 -14.48 4.44
C ALA A 37 -5.05 -15.45 4.10
N ALA A 38 -6.31 -15.04 4.27
CA ALA A 38 -7.50 -15.79 3.87
C ALA A 38 -7.92 -15.47 2.41
N GLY A 39 -7.21 -14.57 1.74
CA GLY A 39 -7.51 -14.13 0.38
C GLY A 39 -8.65 -13.11 0.31
N ILE A 40 -9.01 -12.50 1.44
CA ILE A 40 -10.06 -11.50 1.52
C ILE A 40 -9.49 -10.12 1.15
N PRO A 41 -10.12 -9.39 0.21
CA PRO A 41 -9.75 -8.01 -0.10
C PRO A 41 -9.86 -7.10 1.12
N VAL A 42 -8.81 -6.33 1.37
CA VAL A 42 -8.73 -5.34 2.44
C VAL A 42 -8.88 -3.96 1.83
N ASN A 43 -9.79 -3.15 2.37
CA ASN A 43 -9.96 -1.79 1.87
C ASN A 43 -8.84 -0.85 2.36
N PRO A 44 -8.49 0.18 1.58
CA PRO A 44 -7.44 1.12 1.94
C PRO A 44 -7.60 1.82 3.30
N TRP A 45 -8.83 2.09 3.73
CA TRP A 45 -9.12 2.76 5.00
C TRP A 45 -9.13 1.82 6.21
N GLU A 46 -9.08 0.51 6.00
CA GLU A 46 -9.09 -0.49 7.07
C GLU A 46 -7.69 -0.78 7.62
N VAL A 47 -6.65 -0.40 6.88
CA VAL A 47 -5.27 -0.70 7.23
C VAL A 47 -4.33 0.47 7.02
N GLU A 48 -3.34 0.56 7.90
CA GLU A 48 -2.23 1.49 7.77
C GLU A 48 -1.00 0.75 7.25
N LEU A 49 -0.52 1.11 6.06
CA LEU A 49 0.69 0.53 5.49
C LEU A 49 1.93 0.91 6.32
N ARG A 50 2.70 -0.11 6.72
CA ARG A 50 3.94 0.04 7.50
C ARG A 50 5.19 -0.25 6.69
N TYR A 51 5.10 -1.15 5.72
CA TYR A 51 6.18 -1.49 4.83
C TYR A 51 5.65 -2.01 3.49
N TRP A 52 6.27 -1.58 2.41
CA TRP A 52 6.06 -2.12 1.07
C TRP A 52 7.38 -1.99 0.27
N PRO A 53 7.63 -2.90 -0.69
CA PRO A 53 8.74 -2.73 -1.62
C PRO A 53 8.47 -1.58 -2.61
N PRO A 54 9.52 -0.91 -3.12
CA PRO A 54 9.38 0.22 -4.04
C PRO A 54 8.59 -0.12 -5.33
N GLU A 55 8.66 -1.36 -5.78
CA GLU A 55 8.01 -1.87 -6.99
C GLU A 55 6.48 -1.92 -6.84
N ALA A 56 5.99 -2.15 -5.62
CA ALA A 56 4.58 -2.18 -5.28
C ALA A 56 3.95 -0.79 -5.15
N GLU A 57 4.74 0.27 -4.95
CA GLU A 57 4.24 1.62 -4.68
C GLU A 57 3.29 2.17 -5.76
N PRO A 58 3.62 2.10 -7.07
CA PRO A 58 2.72 2.62 -8.12
C PRO A 58 1.38 1.90 -8.15
N ALA A 59 1.37 0.61 -7.80
CA ALA A 59 0.17 -0.20 -7.75
C ALA A 59 -0.66 0.11 -6.49
N LEU A 60 -0.01 0.31 -5.34
CA LEU A 60 -0.66 0.75 -4.10
C LEU A 60 -1.28 2.14 -4.21
N ARG A 61 -0.60 3.09 -4.86
CA ARG A 61 -1.18 4.41 -5.18
C ARG A 61 -2.42 4.29 -6.06
N ARG A 62 -2.35 3.49 -7.13
CA ARG A 62 -3.50 3.22 -8.01
C ARG A 62 -4.66 2.53 -7.27
N GLY A 63 -4.36 1.67 -6.30
CA GLY A 63 -5.34 1.02 -5.43
C GLY A 63 -5.87 1.90 -4.30
N GLY A 64 -5.34 3.11 -4.11
CA GLY A 64 -5.78 4.05 -3.07
C GLY A 64 -5.22 3.76 -1.67
N TYR A 65 -4.30 2.80 -1.53
CA TYR A 65 -3.64 2.47 -0.25
C TYR A 65 -2.59 3.48 0.17
N LEU A 66 -2.05 4.22 -0.80
CA LEU A 66 -1.14 5.33 -0.57
C LEU A 66 -1.80 6.60 -1.07
N PHE A 67 -2.01 7.53 -0.16
CA PHE A 67 -2.40 8.88 -0.53
C PHE A 67 -1.18 9.60 -1.09
N ASP A 68 -1.37 10.36 -2.18
CA ASP A 68 -0.40 11.37 -2.59
C ASP A 68 -0.39 12.46 -1.51
N ARG A 69 0.37 12.24 -0.44
CA ARG A 69 0.80 13.34 0.40
C ARG A 69 1.82 14.11 -0.42
N SER A 70 1.33 14.99 -1.28
CA SER A 70 2.04 16.22 -1.57
C SER A 70 2.46 16.79 -0.21
N PRO A 71 3.74 17.11 0.03
CA PRO A 71 4.16 17.85 1.20
C PRO A 71 3.68 19.31 1.06
N ASP A 72 2.38 19.52 0.92
CA ASP A 72 1.69 20.79 1.14
C ASP A 72 1.42 20.99 2.65
N LEU A 73 2.31 20.46 3.50
CA LEU A 73 2.48 20.93 4.86
C LEU A 73 3.21 22.27 4.79
N GLU A 74 2.43 23.29 4.44
CA GLU A 74 2.49 24.64 5.00
C GLU A 74 3.87 25.09 5.51
N LEU A 75 4.77 25.48 4.61
CA LEU A 75 5.85 26.43 4.92
C LEU A 75 5.28 27.86 5.05
N TRP A 76 4.15 28.02 5.74
CA TRP A 76 3.65 29.32 6.15
C TRP A 76 4.52 29.78 7.31
N CYS A 77 5.73 30.23 7.01
CA CYS A 77 6.49 31.09 7.90
C CYS A 77 5.68 32.38 8.09
N ASN A 78 4.78 32.40 9.07
CA ASN A 78 4.33 33.64 9.66
C ASN A 78 5.50 34.23 10.46
N CYS A 79 6.46 34.84 9.75
CA CYS A 79 7.43 35.73 10.37
C CYS A 79 6.75 37.08 10.61
N VAL A 80 6.07 37.16 11.76
CA VAL A 80 5.81 38.39 12.53
C VAL A 80 6.33 38.02 13.91
N ASP A 81 7.40 38.60 14.44
CA ASP A 81 7.66 40.02 14.71
C ASP A 81 9.16 40.37 14.53
#